data_AF-A0A6B3KQZ3-F1
#
_entry.id   AF-A0A6B3KQZ3-F1
#
_cell.length_a   1.000
_cell.length_b   1.000
_cell.length_c   1.000
_cell.angle_alpha   90.00
_cell.angle_beta   90.00
_cell.angle_gamma   90.00
#
_symmetry.space_group_name_H-M   'P 1'
#
loop_
_entity.id
_entity.type
_entity.pdbx_description
1 polymer ?
#
loop_
_entity_poly.entity_id
_entity_poly.type
_entity_poly.pdbx_seq_one_letter_code
_entity_poly.pdbx_strand_id
1 'polypeptide(L)'
;MLTKRTKRRAAGASLVGGLIFVLIGVGGYLTTQRSLSDAGWVTHTQEVIASIDEIQAGMLSAESSARGYVLTDNEAFLGVYADAIGRLPERIVRLDALVQDNPTQRRNVVVLSRLVDA
;
A
#
# COMPACT_ATOMS: atom_id res chain seq x y z
N MET A 1 -4.24 -11.86 68.04
CA MET A 1 -3.09 -12.27 67.18
C MET A 1 -3.51 -12.79 65.79
N LEU A 2 -4.52 -12.20 65.10
CA LEU A 2 -5.05 -12.74 63.82
C LEU A 2 -4.73 -11.89 62.57
N THR A 3 -3.88 -10.87 62.66
CA THR A 3 -3.70 -9.84 61.61
C THR A 3 -2.60 -10.13 60.56
N LYS A 4 -1.70 -11.11 60.80
CA LYS A 4 -0.60 -11.39 59.85
C LYS A 4 -1.04 -12.20 58.62
N ARG A 5 -2.00 -13.13 58.77
CA ARG A 5 -2.46 -13.99 57.65
C ARG A 5 -3.31 -13.24 56.63
N THR A 6 -4.16 -12.31 57.08
CA THR A 6 -5.01 -11.47 56.21
C THR A 6 -4.19 -10.45 55.43
N LYS A 7 -3.20 -9.80 56.05
CA LYS A 7 -2.26 -8.89 55.34
C LYS A 7 -1.44 -9.60 54.25
N ARG A 8 -0.97 -10.84 54.49
CA ARG A 8 -0.24 -11.63 53.47
C ARG A 8 -1.14 -12.06 52.30
N ARG A 9 -2.41 -12.38 52.57
CA ARG A 9 -3.40 -12.70 51.52
C ARG A 9 -3.78 -11.47 50.69
N ALA A 10 -3.98 -10.32 51.34
CA ALA A 10 -4.26 -9.04 50.66
C ALA A 10 -3.07 -8.60 49.79
N ALA A 11 -1.83 -8.72 50.29
CA ALA A 11 -0.63 -8.43 49.51
C ALA A 11 -0.49 -9.35 48.27
N GLY A 12 -0.83 -10.64 48.41
CA GLY A 12 -0.87 -11.57 47.29
C GLY A 12 -1.91 -11.19 46.23
N ALA A 13 -3.10 -10.77 46.65
CA ALA A 13 -4.15 -10.33 45.73
C ALA A 13 -3.76 -9.06 44.94
N SER A 14 -3.10 -8.09 45.58
CA SER A 14 -2.62 -6.87 44.89
C SER A 14 -1.52 -7.17 43.86
N LEU A 15 -0.62 -8.11 44.14
CA LEU A 15 0.40 -8.53 43.19
C LEU A 15 -0.19 -9.23 41.96
N VAL A 16 -1.19 -10.10 42.17
CA VAL A 16 -1.92 -10.75 41.06
C VAL A 16 -2.67 -9.70 40.23
N GLY A 17 -3.34 -8.74 40.87
CA GLY A 17 -4.01 -7.65 40.18
C GLY A 17 -3.05 -6.78 39.35
N GLY A 18 -1.90 -6.43 39.92
CA GLY A 18 -0.85 -5.71 39.20
C GLY A 18 -0.30 -6.49 38.01
N LEU A 19 -0.06 -7.80 38.18
CA LEU A 19 0.39 -8.66 37.09
C LEU A 19 -0.64 -8.74 35.95
N ILE A 20 -1.92 -8.91 36.27
CA ILE A 20 -3.01 -8.91 35.28
C ILE A 20 -3.06 -7.57 34.54
N PHE A 21 -2.94 -6.44 35.26
CA PHE A 21 -2.93 -5.12 34.67
C PHE A 21 -1.77 -4.93 33.68
N VAL A 22 -0.57 -5.37 34.05
CA VAL A 22 0.60 -5.34 33.15
C VAL A 22 0.38 -6.22 31.92
N LEU A 23 -0.17 -7.43 32.09
CA LEU A 23 -0.46 -8.33 30.97
C LEU A 23 -1.48 -7.74 29.98
N ILE A 24 -2.54 -7.09 30.48
CA ILE A 24 -3.52 -6.40 29.63
C ILE A 24 -2.86 -5.23 28.89
N GLY A 25 -2.04 -4.41 29.59
CA GLY A 25 -1.33 -3.30 28.97
C GLY A 25 -0.37 -3.74 27.86
N VAL A 26 0.42 -4.77 28.11
CA VAL A 26 1.34 -5.35 27.12
C VAL A 26 0.57 -5.97 25.96
N GLY A 27 -0.50 -6.73 26.23
CA GLY A 27 -1.35 -7.33 25.20
C GLY A 27 -2.02 -6.28 24.30
N GLY A 28 -2.54 -5.20 24.90
CA GLY A 28 -3.09 -4.06 24.17
C GLY A 28 -2.04 -3.39 23.29
N TYR A 29 -0.86 -3.10 23.84
CA TYR A 29 0.24 -2.48 23.10
C TYR A 29 0.68 -3.31 21.88
N LEU A 30 0.87 -4.63 22.05
CA LEU A 30 1.24 -5.53 20.95
C LEU A 30 0.16 -5.59 19.87
N THR A 31 -1.12 -5.56 20.27
CA THR A 31 -2.25 -5.61 19.34
C THR A 31 -2.35 -4.33 18.52
N THR A 32 -2.22 -3.16 19.16
CA THR A 32 -2.19 -1.86 18.47
C THR A 32 -1.04 -1.79 17.46
N GLN A 33 0.15 -2.26 17.81
CA GLN A 33 1.29 -2.26 16.90
C GLN A 33 1.07 -3.15 15.66
N ARG A 34 0.43 -4.32 15.85
CA ARG A 34 0.05 -5.19 14.72
C ARG A 34 -0.97 -4.49 13.82
N SER A 35 -2.01 -3.88 14.39
CA SER A 35 -3.02 -3.15 13.61
C SER A 35 -2.43 -1.99 12.81
N LEU A 36 -1.44 -1.26 13.35
CA LEU A 36 -0.74 -0.20 12.62
C LEU A 36 0.10 -0.77 11.47
N SER A 37 0.78 -1.90 11.68
CA SER A 37 1.52 -2.59 10.63
C SER A 37 0.59 -3.08 9.52
N ASP A 38 -0.53 -3.71 9.87
CA ASP A 38 -1.52 -4.22 8.90
C ASP A 38 -2.12 -3.06 8.09
N ALA A 39 -2.44 -1.94 8.74
CA ALA A 39 -2.89 -0.73 8.07
C ALA A 39 -1.84 -0.20 7.08
N GLY A 40 -0.55 -0.22 7.46
CA GLY A 40 0.55 0.15 6.57
C GLY A 40 0.59 -0.68 5.28
N TRP A 41 0.42 -2.01 5.39
CA TRP A 41 0.37 -2.89 4.21
C TRP A 41 -0.86 -2.66 3.33
N VAL A 42 -2.01 -2.35 3.93
CA VAL A 42 -3.22 -1.99 3.16
C VAL A 42 -2.98 -0.70 2.39
N THR A 43 -2.46 0.35 3.06
CA THR A 43 -2.11 1.62 2.42
C THR A 43 -1.13 1.39 1.27
N HIS A 44 -0.07 0.62 1.49
CA HIS A 44 0.92 0.33 0.46
C HIS A 44 0.31 -0.40 -0.75
N THR A 45 -0.57 -1.38 -0.52
CA THR A 45 -1.29 -2.07 -1.60
C THR A 45 -2.16 -1.09 -2.40
N GLN A 46 -2.81 -0.14 -1.74
CA GLN A 46 -3.59 0.91 -2.42
C GLN A 46 -2.71 1.86 -3.23
N GLU A 47 -1.50 2.18 -2.77
CA GLU A 47 -0.53 2.97 -3.54
C GLU A 47 -0.10 2.23 -4.83
N VAL A 48 0.13 0.92 -4.75
CA VAL A 48 0.45 0.08 -5.92
C VAL A 48 -0.73 0.07 -6.90
N ILE A 49 -1.96 -0.15 -6.42
CA ILE A 49 -3.18 -0.15 -7.26
C ILE A 49 -3.35 1.21 -7.94
N ALA A 50 -3.26 2.31 -7.19
CA ALA A 50 -3.37 3.66 -7.75
C ALA A 50 -2.31 3.93 -8.82
N SER A 51 -1.07 3.45 -8.62
CA SER A 51 -0.01 3.57 -9.64
C SER A 51 -0.32 2.78 -10.91
N ILE A 52 -0.99 1.63 -10.80
CA ILE A 52 -1.43 0.83 -11.96
C ILE A 52 -2.58 1.53 -12.69
N ASP A 53 -3.56 2.05 -11.94
CA ASP A 53 -4.71 2.78 -12.51
C ASP A 53 -4.25 4.03 -13.28
N GLU A 54 -3.25 4.74 -12.76
CA GLU A 54 -2.60 5.86 -13.44
C GLU A 54 -1.97 5.47 -14.78
N ILE A 55 -1.30 4.32 -14.86
CA ILE A 55 -0.72 3.80 -16.11
C ILE A 55 -1.84 3.43 -17.08
N GLN A 56 -2.87 2.73 -16.61
CA GLN A 56 -4.00 2.33 -17.44
C GLN A 56 -4.74 3.54 -18.03
N ALA A 57 -4.99 4.57 -17.21
CA ALA A 57 -5.63 5.80 -17.64
C ALA A 57 -4.78 6.53 -18.71
N GLY A 58 -3.46 6.55 -18.55
CA GLY A 58 -2.53 7.09 -19.55
C GLY A 58 -2.64 6.34 -20.89
N MET A 59 -2.61 5.01 -20.87
CA MET A 59 -2.76 4.20 -22.09
C MET A 59 -4.12 4.42 -22.76
N LEU A 60 -5.21 4.47 -22.00
CA LEU A 60 -6.54 4.72 -22.54
C LEU A 60 -6.65 6.12 -23.17
N SER A 61 -6.02 7.12 -22.56
CA SER A 61 -5.96 8.48 -23.11
C SER A 61 -5.16 8.52 -24.42
N ALA A 62 -4.03 7.82 -24.48
CA ALA A 62 -3.26 7.67 -25.71
C ALA A 62 -4.09 7.00 -26.81
N GLU A 63 -4.71 5.85 -26.53
CA GLU A 63 -5.54 5.12 -27.50
C GLU A 63 -6.73 5.95 -28.01
N SER A 64 -7.47 6.57 -27.10
CA SER A 64 -8.61 7.43 -27.44
C SER A 64 -8.19 8.61 -28.30
N SER A 65 -7.06 9.24 -27.98
CA SER A 65 -6.54 10.37 -28.75
C SER A 65 -6.03 9.96 -30.13
N ALA A 66 -5.31 8.84 -30.22
CA ALA A 66 -4.88 8.29 -31.52
C ALA A 66 -6.08 8.02 -32.44
N ARG A 67 -7.14 7.40 -31.90
CA ARG A 67 -8.40 7.19 -32.64
C ARG A 67 -9.06 8.53 -33.02
N GLY A 68 -9.07 9.51 -32.11
CA GLY A 68 -9.60 10.84 -32.36
C GLY A 68 -8.91 11.56 -33.52
N TYR A 69 -7.58 11.49 -33.58
CA TYR A 69 -6.81 12.03 -34.71
C TYR A 69 -7.19 11.33 -36.02
N VAL A 70 -7.15 9.99 -36.06
CA VAL A 70 -7.46 9.23 -37.29
C VAL A 70 -8.87 9.51 -37.82
N LEU A 71 -9.83 9.76 -36.94
CA LEU A 71 -11.22 10.01 -37.33
C LEU A 71 -11.51 11.46 -37.77
N THR A 72 -10.72 12.42 -37.29
CA THR A 72 -11.04 13.86 -37.44
C THR A 72 -9.96 14.69 -38.11
N ASP A 73 -8.76 14.13 -38.28
CA ASP A 73 -7.54 14.80 -38.73
C ASP A 73 -7.16 16.04 -37.88
N ASN A 74 -7.65 16.10 -36.64
CA ASN A 74 -7.37 17.20 -35.73
C ASN A 74 -6.08 16.95 -34.93
N GLU A 75 -5.03 17.71 -35.24
CA GLU A 75 -3.71 17.62 -34.62
C GLU A 75 -3.71 17.81 -33.10
N ALA A 76 -4.74 18.44 -32.51
CA ALA A 76 -4.85 18.57 -31.05
C ALA A 76 -4.82 17.19 -30.35
N PHE A 77 -5.35 16.16 -30.98
CA PHE A 77 -5.30 14.79 -30.47
C PHE A 77 -3.88 14.20 -30.47
N LEU A 78 -3.00 14.60 -31.39
CA LEU A 78 -1.60 14.18 -31.39
C LEU A 78 -0.85 14.72 -30.17
N GLY A 79 -1.17 15.95 -29.75
CA GLY A 79 -0.62 16.55 -28.53
C GLY A 79 -0.99 15.75 -27.28
N VAL A 80 -2.25 15.33 -27.15
CA VAL A 80 -2.71 14.50 -26.03
C VAL A 80 -2.09 13.10 -26.06
N TYR A 81 -2.00 12.49 -27.24
CA TYR A 81 -1.30 11.21 -27.42
C TYR A 81 0.17 11.29 -26.97
N ALA A 82 0.89 12.31 -27.42
CA ALA A 82 2.30 12.49 -27.09
C ALA A 82 2.54 12.72 -25.59
N ASP A 83 1.70 13.53 -24.94
CA ASP A 83 1.77 13.74 -23.49
C ASP A 83 1.44 12.46 -22.70
N ALA A 84 0.42 11.71 -23.14
CA ALA A 84 0.02 10.45 -22.50
C ALA A 84 1.13 9.40 -22.56
N ILE A 85 1.71 9.16 -23.75
CA ILE A 85 2.81 8.21 -23.93
C ILE A 85 4.09 8.69 -23.22
N GLY A 86 4.40 9.99 -23.28
CA GLY A 86 5.59 10.56 -22.67
C GLY A 86 5.68 10.40 -21.15
N ARG A 87 4.53 10.26 -20.47
CA ARG A 87 4.47 10.05 -19.01
C ARG A 87 4.51 8.58 -18.58
N LEU A 88 4.29 7.63 -19.50
CA LEU A 88 4.25 6.19 -19.15
C LEU A 88 5.58 5.67 -18.57
N PRO A 89 6.76 6.00 -19.11
CA PRO A 89 8.03 5.49 -18.59
C PRO A 89 8.27 5.85 -17.12
N GLU A 90 7.98 7.10 -16.74
CA GLU A 90 8.10 7.56 -15.35
C GLU A 90 7.17 6.78 -14.41
N ARG A 91 5.92 6.57 -14.83
CA ARG A 91 4.93 5.83 -14.04
C ARG A 91 5.32 4.36 -13.86
N ILE A 92 5.90 3.74 -14.89
CA ILE A 92 6.38 2.35 -14.81
C ILE A 92 7.58 2.24 -13.86
N VAL A 93 8.51 3.19 -13.89
CA VAL A 93 9.64 3.24 -12.94
C VAL A 93 9.14 3.40 -11.50
N ARG A 94 8.14 4.26 -11.28
CA ARG A 94 7.50 4.41 -9.97
C ARG A 94 6.83 3.11 -9.50
N LEU A 95 6.13 2.42 -10.39
CA LEU A 95 5.51 1.13 -10.06
C LEU A 95 6.56 0.08 -9.70
N ASP A 96 7.67 -0.02 -10.45
CA ASP A 96 8.77 -0.93 -10.12
C ASP A 96 9.35 -0.63 -8.73
N ALA A 97 9.51 0.65 -8.39
CA ALA A 97 9.96 1.09 -7.07
C ALA A 97 9.02 0.67 -5.93
N LEU A 98 7.70 0.75 -6.15
CA LEU A 98 6.71 0.35 -5.14
C LEU A 98 6.69 -1.16 -4.91
N VAL A 99 7.08 -1.98 -5.89
CA VAL A 99 6.98 -3.45 -5.78
C VAL A 99 8.34 -4.14 -5.66
N GLN A 100 9.40 -3.42 -5.28
CA GLN A 100 10.77 -3.96 -5.25
C GLN A 100 10.94 -5.15 -4.31
N ASP A 101 10.15 -5.19 -3.24
CA ASP A 101 10.11 -6.24 -2.23
C ASP A 101 9.41 -7.51 -2.70
N ASN A 102 8.68 -7.46 -3.83
CA ASN A 102 7.90 -8.55 -4.36
C ASN A 102 8.43 -9.02 -5.74
N PRO A 103 9.24 -10.11 -5.78
CA PRO A 103 9.82 -10.62 -7.02
C PRO A 103 8.79 -10.98 -8.09
N THR A 104 7.60 -11.43 -7.70
CA THR A 104 6.52 -11.76 -8.63
C THR A 104 5.98 -10.48 -9.29
N GLN A 105 5.74 -9.44 -8.49
CA GLN A 105 5.24 -8.17 -9.04
C GLN A 105 6.29 -7.47 -9.90
N ARG A 106 7.57 -7.49 -9.54
CA ARG A 106 8.63 -6.99 -10.44
C ARG A 106 8.64 -7.69 -11.80
N ARG A 107 8.45 -9.01 -11.83
CA ARG A 107 8.33 -9.74 -13.11
C ARG A 107 7.14 -9.24 -13.93
N ASN A 108 6.00 -8.97 -13.28
CA ASN A 108 4.83 -8.41 -13.95
C ASN A 108 5.10 -7.01 -14.49
N VAL A 109 5.84 -6.16 -13.76
CA VAL A 109 6.23 -4.82 -14.23
C VAL A 109 7.16 -4.90 -15.46
N VAL A 110 8.09 -5.85 -15.49
CA VAL A 110 8.93 -6.09 -16.68
C VAL A 110 8.09 -6.50 -17.89
N VAL A 111 7.08 -7.35 -17.70
CA VAL A 111 6.14 -7.72 -18.77
C VAL A 111 5.33 -6.50 -19.22
N LEU A 112 4.82 -5.70 -18.28
CA LEU A 112 4.08 -4.48 -18.56
C LEU A 112 4.91 -3.49 -19.39
N SER A 113 6.16 -3.23 -19.01
CA SER A 113 7.06 -2.34 -19.74
C SER A 113 7.19 -2.77 -21.21
N ARG A 114 7.40 -4.06 -21.46
CA ARG A 114 7.52 -4.59 -22.82
C ARG A 114 6.23 -4.43 -23.63
N LEU A 115 5.07 -4.49 -23.00
CA LEU A 115 3.78 -4.30 -23.67
C LEU A 115 3.49 -2.84 -24.00
N VAL A 116 4.09 -1.91 -23.25
CA VAL A 116 3.95 -0.47 -23.46
C VAL A 116 4.94 0.04 -24.51
N ASP A 117 6.14 -0.55 -24.56
CA ASP A 117 7.20 -0.19 -25.51
C ASP A 117 7.04 -0.79 -26.93
N ALA A 118 6.10 -1.74 -27.10
CA ALA A 118 5.84 -2.45 -28.36
C ALA A 118 4.79 -1.75 -29.22
#